data_AF-A0A8T5MU77-F1
#
_entry.id   AF-A0A8T5MU77-F1
#
_cell.length_a   1.000
_cell.length_b   1.000
_cell.length_c   1.000
_cell.angle_alpha   90.00
_cell.angle_beta   90.00
_cell.angle_gamma   90.00
#
_symmetry.space_group_name_H-M   'P 1'
#
loop_
_entity.id
_entity.type
_entity.pdbx_description
1 polymer ?
#
loop_
_entity_poly.entity_id
_entity_poly.type
_entity_poly.pdbx_seq_one_letter_code
_entity_poly.pdbx_strand_id
1 'polypeptide(L)' 'MGFRTKLWKRGKMSFAATVPHIVLLNLDPESKKYNVIREYDDRSDRWTVSLEEIEPVVG' A
#
# COMPACT_ATOMS: atom_id res chain seq x y z
N MET A 1 -2.83 16.31 -3.59
CA MET A 1 -1.49 16.24 -2.96
C MET A 1 -0.94 14.85 -3.25
N GLY A 2 0.15 14.73 -4.03
CA GLY A 2 0.74 13.44 -4.37
C GLY A 2 2.00 13.19 -3.53
N PHE A 3 2.12 12.03 -2.90
CA PHE A 3 3.30 11.66 -2.11
C PHE A 3 4.29 10.89 -2.99
N ARG A 4 5.56 11.31 -3.00
CA ARG A 4 6.62 10.63 -3.76
C ARG A 4 7.35 9.65 -2.86
N THR A 5 7.05 8.36 -2.97
CA THR A 5 7.74 7.29 -2.24
C THR A 5 9.01 6.87 -3.00
N LYS A 6 10.12 6.63 -2.28
CA LYS A 6 11.32 6.00 -2.88
C LYS A 6 11.10 4.49 -2.97
N LEU A 7 11.20 3.93 -4.18
CA LEU A 7 11.30 2.49 -4.41
C LEU A 7 12.70 2.03 -4.05
N TRP A 8 12.81 1.07 -3.13
CA TRP A 8 14.08 0.48 -2.72
C TRP A 8 14.24 -0.88 -3.38
N LYS A 9 15.36 -1.13 -4.06
CA LYS A 9 15.64 -2.43 -4.66
C LYS A 9 15.90 -3.45 -3.54
N ARG A 10 15.07 -4.49 -3.44
CA ARG A 10 15.17 -5.57 -2.42
C ARG A 10 15.84 -6.83 -2.98
N GLY A 11 15.93 -6.97 -4.31
CA GLY A 11 16.60 -8.09 -4.99
C GLY A 11 16.79 -7.83 -6.48
N LYS A 12 17.22 -8.84 -7.26
CA LYS A 12 17.43 -8.70 -8.71
C LYS A 12 16.16 -8.29 -9.47
N MET A 13 14.99 -8.77 -9.03
CA MET A 13 13.69 -8.55 -9.67
C MET A 13 12.62 -8.01 -8.70
N SER A 14 13.00 -7.56 -7.50
CA SER A 14 12.04 -7.17 -6.46
C SER A 14 12.38 -5.80 -5.88
N PHE A 15 11.36 -4.97 -5.74
CA PHE A 15 11.44 -3.66 -5.11
C PHE A 15 10.50 -3.61 -3.90
N ALA A 16 10.95 -2.98 -2.82
CA ALA A 16 10.13 -2.63 -1.68
C ALA A 16 9.64 -1.19 -1.85
N ALA A 17 8.36 -0.97 -1.57
CA ALA A 17 7.77 0.36 -1.45
C ALA A 17 7.29 0.56 0.00
N THR A 18 7.69 1.67 0.60
CA THR A 18 7.19 2.08 1.91
C THR A 18 5.78 2.64 1.76
N VAL A 19 4.83 2.18 2.57
CA VAL A 19 3.53 2.86 2.67
C VAL A 19 3.74 4.14 3.48
N PRO A 20 3.44 5.34 2.95
CA PRO A 20 3.63 6.56 3.70
C PRO A 20 2.81 6.54 4.99
N HIS A 21 3.43 6.92 6.11
CA HIS A 21 2.79 6.85 7.44
C HIS A 21 1.47 7.63 7.50
N ILE A 22 1.35 8.74 6.76
CA ILE A 22 0.11 9.53 6.67
C ILE A 22 -1.09 8.71 6.19
N VAL A 23 -0.88 7.71 5.32
CA VAL A 23 -1.94 6.81 4.82
C VAL A 23 -2.43 5.86 5.92
N LEU A 24 -1.58 5.60 6.92
CA LEU A 24 -1.89 4.72 8.03
C LEU A 24 -2.59 5.43 9.20
N LEU A 25 -2.52 6.77 9.28
CA LEU A 25 -3.04 7.52 10.43
C LEU A 25 -4.55 7.39 10.65
N ASN A 26 -5.31 7.11 9.59
CA ASN A 26 -6.76 6.95 9.65
C ASN A 26 -7.20 5.48 9.77
N LEU A 27 -6.26 4.55 9.92
CA LEU A 27 -6.57 3.13 10.10
C LEU A 27 -6.70 2.80 11.59
N ASP A 28 -7.47 1.75 11.88
CA ASP A 28 -7.49 1.12 13.20
C ASP A 28 -6.81 -0.27 13.11
N PRO A 29 -5.46 -0.33 13.11
CA PRO A 29 -4.74 -1.58 12.93
C PRO A 29 -4.81 -2.51 14.14
N GLU A 30 -5.24 -2.01 15.31
CA GLU A 30 -5.41 -2.83 16.52
C GLU A 30 -6.66 -3.71 16.41
N SER A 31 -7.74 -3.18 15.82
CA SER A 31 -9.02 -3.89 15.72
C SER A 31 -9.27 -4.51 14.34
N LYS A 32 -8.63 -3.99 13.28
CA LYS A 32 -8.96 -4.33 11.89
C LYS A 32 -7.74 -4.78 11.11
N LYS A 33 -7.96 -5.69 10.16
CA LYS A 33 -6.93 -6.11 9.19
C LYS A 33 -7.19 -5.45 7.86
N TYR A 34 -6.12 -5.13 7.15
CA TYR A 34 -6.20 -4.45 5.86
C TYR A 34 -5.32 -5.16 4.83
N ASN A 35 -5.82 -5.34 3.62
CA ASN A 35 -5.04 -5.71 2.45
C ASN A 35 -4.31 -4.46 1.92
N VAL A 36 -3.05 -4.62 1.55
CA VAL A 36 -2.28 -3.59 0.85
C VAL A 36 -2.31 -3.90 -0.64
N ILE A 37 -3.03 -3.08 -1.39
CA ILE A 37 -3.14 -3.23 -2.84
C ILE A 37 -2.14 -2.29 -3.49
N ARG A 38 -1.39 -2.81 -4.46
CA ARG A 38 -0.41 -2.06 -5.24
C ARG A 38 -0.71 -2.24 -6.71
N GLU A 39 -0.97 -1.14 -7.39
CA GLU A 39 -1.27 -1.13 -8.80
C GLU A 39 -0.28 -0.24 -9.52
N TYR A 40 0.17 -0.69 -10.69
CA TYR A 40 1.01 0.10 -11.56
C TYR A 40 0.18 0.53 -12.77
N ASP A 41 0.06 1.84 -12.95
CA ASP A 41 -0.55 2.43 -14.14
C ASP A 41 0.58 2.75 -15.13
N ASP A 42 0.63 1.99 -16.22
CA ASP A 42 1.63 2.13 -17.28
C ASP A 42 1.44 3.40 -18.12
N ARG A 43 0.21 3.93 -18.18
CA ARG A 43 -0.10 5.15 -18.94
C ARG A 43 0.47 6.39 -18.26
N SER A 44 0.48 6.40 -16.94
CA SER A 44 1.00 7.52 -16.15
C SER A 44 2.37 7.24 -15.53
N ASP A 45 2.95 6.05 -15.73
CA ASP A 45 4.22 5.57 -15.15
C ASP A 45 4.26 5.77 -13.63
N ARG A 46 3.19 5.32 -12.95
CA ARG A 46 3.01 5.54 -11.51
C ARG A 46 2.56 4.29 -10.80
N TRP A 47 3.11 4.11 -9.61
CA TRP A 47 2.61 3.16 -8.62
C TRP A 47 1.59 3.83 -7.72
N THR A 48 0.44 3.19 -7.57
CA THR A 48 -0.61 3.56 -6.62
C THR A 48 -0.67 2.51 -5.51
N VAL A 49 -0.93 2.97 -4.29
CA VAL A 49 -1.12 2.11 -3.12
C VAL A 49 -2.47 2.44 -2.50
N SER A 50 -3.30 1.41 -2.33
CA SER A 50 -4.59 1.49 -1.64
C SER A 50 -4.65 0.46 -0.51
N LEU A 51 -5.58 0.69 0.41
CA LEU A 51 -5.81 -0.18 1.56
C LEU A 51 -7.28 -0.57 1.57
N GLU A 52 -7.56 -1.86 1.71
CA GLU A 52 -8.91 -2.39 1.82
C GLU A 52 -9.07 -3.14 3.13
N GLU A 53 -10.10 -2.82 3.89
CA GLU A 53 -10.42 -3.54 5.13
C GLU A 53 -10.84 -4.99 4.82
N ILE A 54 -10.32 -5.93 5.59
CA ILE A 54 -10.71 -7.33 5.52
C ILE A 54 -11.87 -7.51 6.50
N GLU A 55 -13.09 -7.67 6.00
CA GLU A 55 -14.20 -8.06 6.85
C GLU A 55 -13.92 -9.42 7.48
N PRO A 56 -14.14 -9.59 8.80
CA PRO A 56 -14.01 -10.89 9.43
C PRO A 56 -15.05 -11.83 8.80
N VAL A 57 -14.58 -12.95 8.24
CA VAL A 57 -15.45 -14.03 7.77
C VAL A 57 -16.19 -14.56 8.99
N VAL A 58 -17.47 -14.19 9.13
CA VAL A 58 -18.38 -14.78 10.11
C VAL A 58 -18.70 -16.19 9.61
N GLY A 59 -18.04 -17.19 10.19
CA GLY A 59 -18.32 -18.61 10.00
C GLY A 59 -19.16 -19.16 11.13
#